data_AF-A0A321LCF1-F1
#
_entry.id   AF-A0A321LCF1-F1
#
_cell.length_a   1.000
_cell.length_b   1.000
_cell.length_c   1.000
_cell.angle_alpha   90.00
_cell.angle_beta   90.00
_cell.angle_gamma   90.00
#
_symmetry.space_group_name_H-M   'P 1'
#
loop_
_entity.id
_entity.type
_entity.pdbx_description
1 polymer ?
#
loop_
_entity_poly.entity_id
_entity_poly.type
_entity_poly.pdbx_seq_one_letter_code
_entity_poly.pdbx_strand_id
1 'polypeptide(L)'
;MHGSAVLLVLHISIALICLAANVRSQSSDYGPEVKAFLSYLRQEETELQFQLTHKEISRQEFSRSKNRIAVHRAAVLKFVKEKGEDIVPDYNVVASSEANQLVEDGEKVLKTAKPGDLLGAKWKFVTSDTRGEVFYVLERVSR
;
A
#
# COMPACT_ATOMS: atom_id res chain seq x y z
N MET A 1 51.24 13.99 -7.04
CA MET A 1 50.14 13.00 -7.05
C MET A 1 49.16 13.17 -5.88
N HIS A 2 48.67 14.40 -5.58
CA HIS A 2 47.79 14.64 -4.41
C HIS A 2 46.37 15.14 -4.80
N GLY A 3 46.11 15.40 -6.09
CA GLY A 3 44.82 15.97 -6.56
C GLY A 3 43.68 14.96 -6.78
N SER A 4 43.98 13.66 -6.89
CA SER A 4 42.98 12.65 -7.24
C SER A 4 42.14 12.19 -6.03
N ALA A 5 42.73 12.18 -4.82
CA ALA A 5 42.05 11.77 -3.60
C ALA A 5 40.97 12.79 -3.15
N VAL A 6 41.23 14.09 -3.31
CA VAL A 6 40.29 15.16 -2.94
C VAL A 6 39.06 15.14 -3.84
N LEU A 7 39.25 14.88 -5.13
CA LEU A 7 38.15 14.77 -6.10
C LEU A 7 37.24 13.58 -5.78
N LEU A 8 37.82 12.45 -5.35
CA LEU A 8 37.09 11.22 -5.06
C LEU A 8 36.24 11.33 -3.79
N VAL A 9 36.76 11.99 -2.75
CA VAL A 9 36.02 12.29 -1.51
C VAL A 9 34.85 13.24 -1.76
N LEU A 10 35.02 14.23 -2.65
CA LEU A 10 33.97 15.18 -2.99
C LEU A 10 32.78 14.50 -3.72
N HIS A 11 33.05 13.55 -4.62
CA HIS A 11 32.00 12.81 -5.33
C HIS A 11 31.21 11.87 -4.43
N ILE A 12 31.88 11.21 -3.48
CA ILE A 12 31.22 10.35 -2.48
C ILE A 12 30.29 11.18 -1.58
N SER A 13 30.71 12.38 -1.20
CA SER A 13 29.93 13.28 -0.36
C SER A 13 28.64 13.76 -1.05
N ILE A 14 28.71 14.07 -2.34
CA ILE A 14 27.54 14.48 -3.15
C ILE A 14 26.56 13.31 -3.30
N ALA A 15 27.06 12.09 -3.54
CA ALA A 15 26.21 10.91 -3.65
C ALA A 15 25.44 10.61 -2.35
N LEU A 16 26.06 10.80 -1.17
CA LEU A 16 25.38 10.66 0.12
C LEU A 16 24.30 11.74 0.34
N ILE A 17 24.56 12.99 -0.07
CA ILE A 17 23.58 14.09 0.06
C ILE A 17 22.36 13.85 -0.85
N CYS A 18 22.56 13.33 -2.07
CA CYS A 18 21.46 12.97 -2.97
C CYS A 18 20.63 11.78 -2.46
N LEU A 19 21.24 10.86 -1.72
CA LEU A 19 20.52 9.73 -1.11
C LEU A 19 19.68 10.18 0.10
N ALA A 20 20.22 11.09 0.93
CA ALA A 20 19.50 11.66 2.08
C ALA A 20 18.34 12.59 1.65
N ALA A 21 18.48 13.33 0.55
CA ALA A 21 17.43 14.22 0.04
C ALA A 21 16.18 13.48 -0.49
N ASN A 22 16.29 12.19 -0.82
CA ASN A 22 15.16 11.35 -1.20
C ASN A 22 14.39 10.77 0.00
N VAL A 23 14.87 10.99 1.23
CA VAL A 23 14.12 10.71 2.47
C VAL A 23 13.32 11.95 2.88
N ARG A 24 12.82 12.72 1.91
CA ARG A 24 11.84 13.77 2.18
C ARG A 24 10.51 13.08 2.43
N SER A 25 10.16 13.00 3.70
CA SER A 25 8.92 12.43 4.23
C SER A 25 7.71 12.94 3.43
N GLN A 26 7.18 12.11 2.52
CA GLN A 26 5.96 12.40 1.74
C GLN A 26 4.74 12.75 2.61
N SER A 27 4.80 12.51 3.93
CA SER A 27 3.71 12.80 4.85
C SER A 27 3.43 14.28 5.08
N SER A 28 4.33 15.22 4.75
CA SER A 28 4.09 16.65 5.00
C SER A 28 3.03 17.26 4.08
N ASP A 29 2.84 16.71 2.88
CA ASP A 29 2.13 17.38 1.78
C ASP A 29 0.70 16.89 1.57
N TYR A 30 0.27 15.84 2.27
CA TYR A 30 -1.11 15.34 2.17
C TYR A 30 -2.10 16.24 2.90
N GLY A 31 -3.32 16.35 2.38
CA GLY A 31 -4.41 17.06 3.04
C GLY A 31 -4.99 16.28 4.24
N PRO A 32 -5.96 16.87 4.96
CA PRO A 32 -6.56 16.27 6.15
C PRO A 32 -7.16 14.88 5.94
N GLU A 33 -7.82 14.61 4.82
CA GLU A 33 -8.50 13.31 4.58
C GLU A 33 -7.49 12.18 4.44
N VAL A 34 -6.47 12.39 3.60
CA VAL A 34 -5.40 11.41 3.42
C VAL A 34 -4.57 11.27 4.70
N LYS A 35 -4.34 12.35 5.45
CA LYS A 35 -3.68 12.28 6.76
C LYS A 35 -4.48 11.45 7.77
N ALA A 36 -5.80 11.62 7.83
CA ALA A 36 -6.68 10.85 8.71
C ALA A 36 -6.63 9.36 8.35
N PHE A 37 -6.70 9.02 7.06
CA PHE A 37 -6.54 7.65 6.58
C PHE A 37 -5.18 7.04 6.96
N LEU A 38 -4.08 7.76 6.74
CA LEU A 38 -2.75 7.26 7.11
C LEU A 38 -2.60 7.09 8.63
N SER A 39 -3.23 7.95 9.42
CA SER A 39 -3.28 7.81 10.88
C SER A 39 -4.08 6.58 11.30
N TYR A 40 -5.24 6.35 10.68
CA TYR A 40 -6.04 5.15 10.88
C TYR A 40 -5.23 3.88 10.59
N LEU A 41 -4.55 3.79 9.44
CA LEU A 41 -3.71 2.62 9.13
C LEU A 41 -2.57 2.39 10.13
N ARG A 42 -2.01 3.47 10.71
CA ARG A 42 -0.98 3.35 11.76
C ARG A 42 -1.57 2.80 13.06
N GLN A 43 -2.80 3.19 13.39
CA GLN A 43 -3.52 2.65 14.53
C GLN A 43 -3.80 1.16 14.35
N GLU A 44 -4.27 0.75 13.16
CA GLU A 44 -4.48 -0.67 12.83
C GLU A 44 -3.18 -1.50 12.94
N GLU A 45 -2.04 -0.97 12.47
CA GLU A 45 -0.74 -1.64 12.63
C GLU A 45 -0.34 -1.80 14.11
N THR A 46 -0.67 -0.82 14.95
CA THR A 46 -0.40 -0.83 16.39
C THR A 46 -1.26 -1.88 17.09
N GLU A 47 -2.55 -1.94 16.74
CA GLU A 47 -3.49 -2.94 17.24
C GLU A 47 -3.06 -4.36 16.85
N LEU A 48 -2.69 -4.59 15.58
CA LEU A 48 -2.15 -5.88 15.14
C LEU A 48 -0.91 -6.30 15.94
N GLN A 49 -0.03 -5.36 16.25
CA GLN A 49 1.16 -5.63 17.06
C GLN A 49 0.80 -5.96 18.52
N PHE A 50 -0.21 -5.30 19.07
CA PHE A 50 -0.75 -5.61 20.38
C PHE A 50 -1.31 -7.04 20.41
N GLN A 51 -2.18 -7.39 19.45
CA GLN A 51 -2.80 -8.73 19.34
C GLN A 51 -1.75 -9.83 19.19
N LEU A 52 -0.71 -9.61 18.36
CA LEU A 52 0.39 -10.56 18.23
C LEU A 52 1.14 -10.76 19.55
N THR A 53 1.39 -9.66 20.28
CA THR A 53 2.12 -9.69 21.56
C THR A 53 1.33 -10.45 22.63
N HIS A 54 0.01 -10.29 22.63
CA HIS A 54 -0.92 -10.98 23.54
C HIS A 54 -1.33 -12.38 23.05
N LYS A 55 -0.76 -12.85 21.93
CA LYS A 55 -1.04 -14.16 21.32
C LYS A 55 -2.52 -14.36 20.94
N GLU A 56 -3.21 -13.28 20.61
CA GLU A 56 -4.60 -13.30 20.12
C GLU A 56 -4.67 -13.69 18.64
N ILE A 57 -3.58 -13.44 17.91
CA ILE A 57 -3.42 -13.83 16.50
C ILE A 57 -2.11 -14.59 16.30
N SER A 58 -2.09 -15.45 15.29
CA SER A 58 -0.89 -16.13 14.83
C SER A 58 0.08 -15.18 14.10
N ARG A 59 1.35 -15.58 14.00
CA ARG A 59 2.33 -14.84 13.18
C ARG A 59 1.95 -14.76 11.70
N GLN A 60 1.28 -15.80 11.19
CA GLN A 60 0.83 -15.84 9.80
C GLN A 60 -0.28 -14.81 9.56
N GLU A 61 -1.29 -14.78 10.43
CA GLU A 61 -2.37 -13.77 10.37
C GLU A 61 -1.82 -12.36 10.52
N PHE A 62 -0.91 -12.13 11.47
CA PHE A 62 -0.23 -10.84 11.61
C PHE A 62 0.46 -10.40 10.31
N SER A 63 1.24 -11.29 9.69
CA SER A 63 1.94 -10.98 8.44
C SER A 63 0.96 -10.67 7.30
N ARG A 64 -0.13 -11.44 7.19
CA ARG A 64 -1.16 -11.24 6.17
C ARG A 64 -1.88 -9.90 6.35
N SER A 65 -2.30 -9.58 7.57
CA SER A 65 -2.98 -8.31 7.88
C SER A 65 -2.05 -7.10 7.69
N LYS A 66 -0.78 -7.20 8.11
CA LYS A 66 0.23 -6.17 7.86
C LYS A 66 0.46 -5.95 6.37
N ASN A 67 0.54 -7.02 5.59
CA ASN A 67 0.68 -6.93 4.13
C ASN A 67 -0.55 -6.29 3.47
N ARG A 68 -1.76 -6.65 3.91
CA ARG A 68 -3.01 -6.02 3.46
C ARG A 68 -3.01 -4.50 3.70
N ILE A 69 -2.63 -4.06 4.91
CA ILE A 69 -2.50 -2.62 5.24
C ILE A 69 -1.48 -1.95 4.31
N ALA A 70 -0.34 -2.58 4.06
CA ALA A 70 0.68 -2.03 3.17
C ALA A 70 0.18 -1.88 1.72
N VAL A 71 -0.56 -2.86 1.19
CA VAL A 71 -1.18 -2.80 -0.14
C VAL A 71 -2.23 -1.70 -0.19
N HIS A 72 -3.09 -1.58 0.84
CA HIS A 72 -4.12 -0.55 0.92
C HIS A 72 -3.50 0.86 0.93
N ARG A 73 -2.49 1.07 1.78
CA ARG A 73 -1.70 2.31 1.84
C ARG A 73 -1.12 2.66 0.46
N ALA A 74 -0.47 1.70 -0.20
CA ALA A 74 0.17 1.93 -1.49
C ALA A 74 -0.86 2.30 -2.58
N ALA A 75 -2.01 1.62 -2.62
CA ALA A 75 -3.05 1.87 -3.60
C ALA A 75 -3.68 3.27 -3.43
N VAL A 76 -4.01 3.67 -2.21
CA VAL A 76 -4.56 5.01 -1.92
C VAL A 76 -3.55 6.09 -2.25
N LEU A 77 -2.29 5.94 -1.82
CA LEU A 77 -1.25 6.94 -2.11
C LEU A 77 -0.97 7.06 -3.61
N LYS A 78 -1.05 5.96 -4.35
CA LYS A 78 -0.96 5.98 -5.82
C LYS A 78 -2.13 6.77 -6.43
N PHE A 79 -3.36 6.52 -6.00
CA PHE A 79 -4.54 7.26 -6.44
C PHE A 79 -4.41 8.77 -6.16
N VAL A 80 -4.05 9.14 -4.92
CA VAL A 80 -3.87 10.55 -4.52
C VAL A 80 -2.81 11.22 -5.36
N LYS A 81 -1.68 10.54 -5.61
CA LYS A 81 -0.61 11.06 -6.48
C LYS A 81 -1.08 11.26 -7.92
N GLU A 82 -1.91 10.37 -8.44
CA GLU A 82 -2.42 10.43 -9.82
C GLU A 82 -3.52 11.50 -10.00
N LYS A 83 -4.35 11.72 -8.98
CA LYS A 83 -5.46 12.68 -9.02
C LYS A 83 -5.08 14.08 -8.54
N GLY A 84 -4.11 14.19 -7.63
CA GLY A 84 -3.76 15.45 -6.99
C GLY A 84 -4.83 15.97 -6.03
N GLU A 85 -5.77 15.12 -5.61
CA GLU A 85 -6.90 15.46 -4.75
C GLU A 85 -6.73 14.83 -3.36
N ASP A 86 -7.14 15.54 -2.31
CA ASP A 86 -7.19 15.02 -0.94
C ASP A 86 -8.44 14.16 -0.73
N ILE A 87 -8.50 13.03 -1.46
CA ILE A 87 -9.62 12.10 -1.44
C ILE A 87 -9.09 10.69 -1.25
N VAL A 88 -9.71 9.96 -0.33
CA VAL A 88 -9.45 8.55 -0.08
C VAL A 88 -10.54 7.73 -0.75
N PRO A 89 -10.23 6.95 -1.79
CA PRO A 89 -11.22 6.11 -2.46
C PRO A 89 -11.66 4.95 -1.55
N ASP A 90 -12.89 4.47 -1.74
CA ASP A 90 -13.45 3.31 -1.04
C ASP A 90 -12.86 2.00 -1.61
N TYR A 91 -11.60 1.76 -1.26
CA TYR A 91 -10.86 0.57 -1.66
C TYR A 91 -11.01 -0.56 -0.64
N ASN A 92 -11.25 -1.76 -1.18
CA ASN A 92 -11.23 -3.00 -0.45
C ASN A 92 -10.03 -3.83 -0.91
N VAL A 93 -9.22 -4.28 0.05
CA VAL A 93 -8.05 -5.12 -0.23
C VAL A 93 -8.32 -6.52 0.28
N VAL A 94 -8.33 -7.47 -0.65
CA VAL A 94 -8.68 -8.87 -0.40
C VAL A 94 -7.51 -9.76 -0.81
N ALA A 95 -7.15 -10.72 0.04
CA ALA A 95 -6.16 -11.73 -0.34
C ALA A 95 -6.78 -12.73 -1.34
N SER A 96 -5.96 -13.35 -2.19
CA SER A 96 -6.46 -14.23 -3.24
C SER A 96 -7.34 -15.37 -2.71
N SER A 97 -7.01 -15.93 -1.54
CA SER A 97 -7.82 -17.00 -0.93
C SER A 97 -9.16 -16.51 -0.34
N GLU A 98 -9.37 -15.21 -0.23
CA GLU A 98 -10.62 -14.58 0.22
C GLU A 98 -11.46 -14.04 -0.95
N ALA A 99 -10.94 -14.09 -2.18
CA ALA A 99 -11.57 -13.50 -3.35
C ALA A 99 -13.03 -13.95 -3.56
N ASN A 100 -13.30 -15.23 -3.30
CA ASN A 100 -14.62 -15.84 -3.44
C ASN A 100 -15.66 -15.28 -2.45
N GLN A 101 -15.24 -14.55 -1.41
CA GLN A 101 -16.16 -13.89 -0.47
C GLN A 101 -16.77 -12.61 -1.06
N LEU A 102 -16.12 -12.01 -2.07
CA LEU A 102 -16.54 -10.74 -2.68
C LEU A 102 -17.12 -10.91 -4.08
N VAL A 103 -16.60 -11.87 -4.84
CA VAL A 103 -16.94 -12.11 -6.23
C VAL A 103 -17.13 -13.61 -6.43
N GLU A 104 -18.20 -14.02 -7.11
CA GLU A 104 -18.41 -15.41 -7.50
C GLU A 104 -17.26 -15.88 -8.41
N ASP A 105 -16.71 -17.07 -8.13
CA ASP A 105 -15.46 -17.55 -8.75
C ASP A 105 -14.31 -16.52 -8.70
N GLY A 106 -14.28 -15.70 -7.65
CA GLY A 106 -13.41 -14.54 -7.49
C GLY A 106 -11.93 -14.82 -7.72
N GLU A 107 -11.39 -15.96 -7.26
CA GLU A 107 -9.96 -16.27 -7.49
C GLU A 107 -9.64 -16.36 -9.00
N LYS A 108 -10.51 -17.02 -9.77
CA LYS A 108 -10.34 -17.19 -11.22
C LYS A 108 -10.58 -15.87 -11.94
N VAL A 109 -11.65 -15.16 -11.59
CA VAL A 109 -12.06 -13.90 -12.20
C VAL A 109 -10.99 -12.82 -11.98
N LEU A 110 -10.55 -12.62 -10.74
CA LEU A 110 -9.57 -11.59 -10.37
C LEU A 110 -8.19 -11.84 -10.97
N LYS A 111 -7.79 -13.10 -11.12
CA LYS A 111 -6.51 -13.45 -11.75
C LYS A 111 -6.41 -12.99 -13.21
N THR A 112 -7.54 -12.85 -13.90
CA THR A 112 -7.60 -12.39 -15.29
C THR A 112 -8.10 -10.95 -15.46
N ALA A 113 -8.49 -10.29 -14.36
CA ALA A 113 -9.06 -8.96 -14.38
C ALA A 113 -8.02 -7.89 -14.75
N LYS A 114 -8.47 -6.85 -15.43
CA LYS A 114 -7.68 -5.67 -15.80
C LYS A 114 -8.18 -4.44 -15.04
N PRO A 115 -7.31 -3.45 -14.76
CA PRO A 115 -7.73 -2.20 -14.14
C PRO A 115 -8.91 -1.57 -14.87
N GLY A 116 -9.99 -1.29 -14.15
CA GLY A 116 -11.24 -0.74 -14.67
C GLY A 116 -12.34 -1.79 -14.94
N ASP A 117 -12.03 -3.08 -14.96
CA ASP A 117 -13.04 -4.13 -15.16
C ASP A 117 -14.07 -4.11 -14.03
N LEU A 118 -15.36 -4.18 -14.40
CA LEU A 118 -16.45 -4.33 -13.46
C LEU A 118 -16.66 -5.81 -13.14
N LEU A 119 -16.64 -6.14 -11.86
CA LEU A 119 -16.75 -7.50 -11.33
C LEU A 119 -18.06 -7.62 -10.57
N GLY A 120 -19.02 -8.34 -11.17
CA GLY A 120 -20.40 -8.33 -10.72
C GLY A 120 -21.03 -6.93 -10.81
N ALA A 121 -21.94 -6.61 -9.90
CA ALA A 121 -22.63 -5.32 -9.88
C ALA A 121 -22.02 -4.27 -8.92
N LYS A 122 -21.00 -4.65 -8.13
CA LYS A 122 -20.57 -3.87 -6.96
C LYS A 122 -19.10 -3.46 -6.95
N TRP A 123 -18.25 -4.16 -7.70
CA TRP A 123 -16.80 -4.01 -7.60
C TRP A 123 -16.20 -3.60 -8.93
N LYS A 124 -15.20 -2.72 -8.88
CA LYS A 124 -14.32 -2.38 -9.99
C LYS A 124 -12.91 -2.80 -9.64
N PHE A 125 -12.25 -3.53 -10.51
CA PHE A 125 -10.86 -3.93 -10.30
C PHE A 125 -9.92 -2.73 -10.43
N VAL A 126 -9.05 -2.53 -9.44
CA VAL A 126 -8.09 -1.41 -9.43
C VAL A 126 -6.70 -1.92 -9.80
N THR A 127 -6.17 -2.87 -9.04
CA THR A 127 -4.83 -3.42 -9.22
C THR A 127 -4.66 -4.70 -8.37
N SER A 128 -3.53 -5.38 -8.53
CA SER A 128 -3.04 -6.39 -7.60
C SER A 128 -1.63 -6.05 -7.10
N ASP A 129 -1.24 -6.57 -5.93
CA ASP A 129 0.13 -6.53 -5.40
C ASP A 129 0.46 -7.90 -4.74
N THR A 130 1.72 -8.32 -4.80
CA THR A 130 2.18 -9.60 -4.26
C THR A 130 3.08 -9.38 -3.06
N ARG A 131 2.63 -9.83 -1.88
CA ARG A 131 3.37 -9.73 -0.60
C ARG A 131 3.17 -11.00 0.23
N GLY A 132 3.99 -12.01 -0.04
CA GLY A 132 3.81 -13.36 0.52
C GLY A 132 2.66 -14.13 -0.16
N GLU A 133 1.56 -13.46 -0.47
CA GLU A 133 0.48 -13.91 -1.33
C GLU A 133 -0.04 -12.75 -2.22
N VAL A 134 -0.93 -13.05 -3.16
CA VAL A 134 -1.54 -12.03 -4.03
C VAL A 134 -2.67 -11.34 -3.27
N PHE A 135 -2.67 -10.01 -3.31
CA PHE A 135 -3.76 -9.16 -2.85
C PHE A 135 -4.37 -8.42 -4.03
N TYR A 136 -5.69 -8.40 -4.10
CA TYR A 136 -6.45 -7.63 -5.08
C TYR A 136 -7.02 -6.38 -4.42
N VAL A 137 -6.98 -5.27 -5.13
CA VAL A 137 -7.57 -3.99 -4.73
C VAL A 137 -8.79 -3.76 -5.59
N LEU A 138 -9.93 -3.60 -4.94
CA LEU A 138 -11.24 -3.39 -5.56
C LEU A 138 -11.81 -2.06 -5.08
N GLU A 139 -12.46 -1.33 -5.95
CA GLU A 139 -13.22 -0.13 -5.60
C GLU A 139 -14.70 -0.47 -5.61
N ARG A 140 -15.43 -0.02 -4.58
CA ARG A 140 -16.88 -0.20 -4.54
C ARG A 140 -17.57 0.83 -5.45
N VAL A 141 -18.30 0.36 -6.46
CA VAL A 141 -19.00 1.23 -7.45
C VAL A 141 -20.46 1.51 -7.10
N SER A 142 -21.08 0.71 -6.23
CA SER A 142 -22.45 0.94 -5.75
C SER A 142 -22.54 0.74 -4.23
N ARG A 143 -23.12 1.71 -3.52
CA ARG A 143 -23.44 1.55 -2.09
C ARG A 143 -24.63 0.63 -1.90
#